data_AF-A0A225WGD6-F1
#
_entry.id   AF-A0A225WGD6-F1
#
_cell.length_a   1.000
_cell.length_b   1.000
_cell.length_c   1.000
_cell.angle_alpha   90.00
_cell.angle_beta   90.00
_cell.angle_gamma   90.00
#
_symmetry.space_group_name_H-M   'P 1'
#
loop_
_entity.id
_entity.type
_entity.pdbx_description
1 polymer ?
#
loop_
_entity_poly.entity_id
_entity_poly.type
_entity_poly.pdbx_seq_one_letter_code
_entity_poly.pdbx_strand_id
1 'polypeptide(L)'
;MVFHPEPVRTRRVQEPVLLLEDGSSNDNSGNDNSGNDDSDSDDHFWPPLPKRPRFDEDSLLAEAVLAYAADVGDADDAPTTYQQAMKSNESSQWVKAMNAELKAHSDNYVTVQLDADTAFLNSDLNKRVYMEVPYDIPNDKNMMCRLDKAINGLKQAASAWHKTIHRVFVKIGFRSCGADECVYGKVKEVRHMYICLYVDDMIIAAKTSGEIQEVKAALKSAFKMKEPGKAKFILGIEIDHDHSAKTLRIKQTRYIDDVVARFNQQEAKMVVNPCEAGMKLTKT
;
A
#
# COMPACT_ATOMS: atom_id res chain seq x y z
N MET A 1 23.19 11.31 -3.60
CA MET A 1 22.68 12.69 -3.62
C MET A 1 23.64 13.53 -4.43
N VAL A 2 23.14 14.34 -5.36
CA VAL A 2 23.96 15.27 -6.13
C VAL A 2 23.55 16.69 -5.73
N PHE A 3 24.50 17.51 -5.35
CA PHE A 3 24.25 18.91 -4.98
C PHE A 3 24.15 19.77 -6.24
N HIS A 4 23.12 20.61 -6.31
CA HIS A 4 22.88 21.56 -7.39
C HIS A 4 22.64 22.96 -6.82
N PRO A 5 23.00 24.03 -7.54
CA PRO A 5 22.58 25.37 -7.19
C PRO A 5 21.04 25.47 -7.25
N GLU A 6 20.47 26.47 -6.57
CA GLU A 6 19.03 26.66 -6.47
C GLU A 6 18.37 26.73 -7.87
N PRO A 7 17.37 25.88 -8.16
CA PRO A 7 16.75 25.87 -9.48
C PRO A 7 15.81 27.07 -9.65
N VAL A 8 15.93 27.77 -10.78
CA VAL A 8 14.97 28.82 -11.18
C VAL A 8 13.60 28.19 -11.40
N ARG A 9 12.63 28.50 -10.53
CA ARG A 9 11.25 28.04 -10.64
C ARG A 9 10.53 28.74 -11.79
N THR A 10 10.63 28.22 -13.01
CA THR A 10 9.67 28.57 -14.06
C THR A 10 8.37 27.80 -13.83
N ARG A 11 7.40 28.43 -13.15
CA ARG A 11 6.00 28.00 -13.27
C ARG A 11 5.63 28.17 -14.74
N ARG A 12 5.32 27.08 -15.45
CA ARG A 12 4.47 27.21 -16.64
C ARG A 12 3.15 27.77 -16.14
N VAL A 13 2.81 28.97 -16.59
CA VAL A 13 1.44 29.48 -16.49
C VAL A 13 0.59 28.45 -17.23
N GLN A 14 -0.35 27.81 -16.53
CA GLN A 14 -1.43 27.11 -17.22
C GLN A 14 -2.16 28.19 -17.99
N GLU A 15 -2.04 28.17 -19.32
CA GLU A 15 -2.92 28.97 -20.17
C GLU A 15 -4.36 28.54 -19.84
N PRO A 16 -5.23 29.46 -19.41
CA PRO A 16 -6.62 29.12 -19.21
C PRO A 16 -7.22 28.82 -20.59
N VAL A 17 -7.63 27.57 -20.78
CA VAL A 17 -8.47 27.18 -21.91
C VAL A 17 -9.80 27.91 -21.73
N LEU A 18 -10.01 28.96 -22.52
CA LEU A 18 -11.28 29.67 -22.61
C LEU A 18 -12.32 28.74 -23.25
N LEU A 19 -13.27 28.28 -22.45
CA LEU A 19 -14.57 27.82 -22.93
C LEU A 19 -15.53 29.01 -22.82
N LEU A 20 -15.92 29.54 -23.98
CA LEU A 20 -17.04 30.47 -24.13
C LEU A 20 -18.33 29.68 -23.98
N GLU A 21 -19.10 29.93 -22.93
CA GLU A 21 -20.56 29.77 -22.96
C GLU A 21 -21.21 30.94 -22.21
N ASP A 22 -22.18 31.55 -22.89
CA ASP A 22 -23.00 32.66 -22.46
C ASP A 22 -23.98 32.24 -21.33
N GLY A 23 -24.25 33.16 -20.40
CA GLY A 23 -25.56 33.21 -19.72
C GLY A 23 -25.59 33.32 -18.19
N SER A 24 -25.69 34.56 -17.72
CA SER A 24 -26.61 35.01 -16.65
C SER A 24 -26.41 34.58 -15.17
N SER A 25 -25.85 35.54 -14.43
CA SER A 25 -26.42 36.22 -13.24
C SER A 25 -26.39 35.59 -11.83
N ASN A 26 -25.86 36.44 -10.93
CA ASN A 26 -26.21 36.72 -9.53
C ASN A 26 -25.40 36.14 -8.35
N ASP A 27 -24.46 37.00 -7.90
CA ASP A 27 -24.39 37.68 -6.59
C ASP A 27 -23.96 36.97 -5.28
N ASN A 28 -22.97 37.64 -4.66
CA ASN A 28 -22.71 37.89 -3.24
C ASN A 28 -22.25 36.74 -2.32
N SER A 29 -21.41 36.91 -1.29
CA SER A 29 -20.52 37.97 -0.77
C SER A 29 -20.06 37.50 0.64
N GLY A 30 -18.87 37.89 1.11
CA GLY A 30 -18.42 37.83 2.52
C GLY A 30 -17.50 36.65 2.83
N ASN A 31 -16.18 36.78 3.02
CA ASN A 31 -15.40 37.59 3.96
C ASN A 31 -15.78 37.36 5.43
N ASP A 32 -14.91 36.66 6.19
CA ASP A 32 -14.46 37.13 7.50
C ASP A 32 -13.21 36.37 7.97
N ASN A 33 -12.47 37.08 8.82
CA ASN A 33 -11.03 37.05 9.04
C ASN A 33 -10.73 36.82 10.54
N SER A 34 -9.49 36.47 10.87
CA SER A 34 -8.82 36.53 12.21
C SER A 34 -9.28 35.54 13.30
N GLY A 35 -8.44 35.02 14.20
CA GLY A 35 -7.01 35.22 14.51
C GLY A 35 -6.70 34.73 15.95
N ASN A 36 -5.41 34.47 16.23
CA ASN A 36 -4.71 34.48 17.55
C ASN A 36 -4.96 33.33 18.54
N ASP A 37 -4.04 32.94 19.43
CA ASP A 37 -2.56 32.93 19.57
C ASP A 37 -2.28 32.22 20.93
N ASP A 38 -1.01 31.91 21.22
CA ASP A 38 -0.40 31.60 22.54
C ASP A 38 -0.65 30.19 23.16
N SER A 39 0.24 29.54 23.92
CA SER A 39 1.70 29.37 24.05
C SER A 39 1.89 28.70 25.43
N ASP A 40 2.62 27.61 25.57
CA ASP A 40 3.32 27.28 26.83
C ASP A 40 4.35 26.14 26.65
N SER A 41 5.53 26.39 27.22
CA SER A 41 6.77 25.60 27.17
C SER A 41 7.07 24.96 28.53
N ASP A 42 7.67 23.75 28.52
CA ASP A 42 8.92 23.41 29.23
C ASP A 42 9.11 21.88 29.45
N ASP A 43 10.05 21.33 28.66
CA ASP A 43 11.16 20.42 28.93
C ASP A 43 11.19 19.42 30.11
N HIS A 44 11.34 18.12 29.77
CA HIS A 44 12.22 17.20 30.50
C HIS A 44 12.86 16.12 29.57
N PHE A 45 14.14 15.87 29.84
CA PHE A 45 15.18 15.26 28.98
C PHE A 45 15.49 13.80 29.36
N TRP A 46 15.35 12.83 28.43
CA TRP A 46 16.11 11.57 28.20
C TRP A 46 15.70 10.99 26.82
N PRO A 47 16.54 10.23 26.08
CA PRO A 47 16.40 10.03 24.64
C PRO A 47 15.26 9.06 24.29
N PRO A 48 14.50 9.29 23.20
CA PRO A 48 13.52 8.31 22.76
C PRO A 48 14.23 7.11 22.14
N LEU A 49 13.86 5.91 22.58
CA LEU A 49 14.03 4.67 21.83
C LEU A 49 13.49 4.85 20.39
N PRO A 50 14.01 4.10 19.39
CA PRO A 50 13.65 4.29 17.99
C PRO A 50 12.13 4.34 17.82
N LYS A 51 11.64 5.50 17.37
CA LYS A 51 10.22 5.75 17.15
C LYS A 51 9.69 4.70 16.18
N ARG A 52 8.82 3.80 16.66
CA ARG A 52 7.80 3.20 15.79
C ARG A 52 7.05 4.36 15.12
N PRO A 53 6.63 4.24 13.86
CA PRO A 53 5.80 5.27 13.24
C PRO A 53 4.58 5.49 14.15
N ARG A 54 4.45 6.72 14.67
CA ARG A 54 3.18 7.16 15.23
C ARG A 54 2.24 7.26 14.05
N PHE A 55 1.28 6.35 13.98
CA PHE A 55 0.03 6.63 13.29
C PHE A 55 -0.66 7.68 14.14
N ASP A 56 -0.60 8.94 13.70
CA ASP A 56 -1.65 9.88 14.07
C ASP A 56 -2.88 9.44 13.29
N GLU A 57 -3.81 8.87 14.04
CA GLU A 57 -5.19 8.69 13.63
C GLU A 57 -5.81 10.07 13.51
N ASP A 58 -5.79 10.60 12.30
CA ASP A 58 -6.98 11.07 11.59
C ASP A 58 -6.53 11.61 10.23
N SER A 59 -7.31 11.30 9.20
CA SER A 59 -7.26 11.85 7.84
C SER A 59 -6.40 11.12 6.78
N LEU A 60 -5.15 10.70 6.99
CA LEU A 60 -4.30 10.30 5.83
C LEU A 60 -4.36 8.83 5.37
N LEU A 61 -4.56 7.86 6.27
CA LEU A 61 -4.76 6.45 5.84
C LEU A 61 -6.17 6.24 5.30
N ALA A 62 -7.14 6.92 5.91
CA ALA A 62 -8.50 6.98 5.41
C ALA A 62 -8.50 7.64 4.02
N GLU A 63 -7.82 8.77 3.82
CA GLU A 63 -7.72 9.37 2.48
C GLU A 63 -6.98 8.52 1.47
N ALA A 64 -5.92 7.78 1.82
CA ALA A 64 -5.22 6.93 0.86
C ALA A 64 -6.04 5.69 0.46
N VAL A 65 -6.79 5.11 1.42
CA VAL A 65 -7.73 4.01 1.17
C VAL A 65 -8.99 4.51 0.46
N LEU A 66 -9.49 5.70 0.81
CA LEU A 66 -10.62 6.35 0.14
C LEU A 66 -10.25 6.87 -1.24
N ALA A 67 -9.02 7.34 -1.46
CA ALA A 67 -8.51 7.75 -2.77
C ALA A 67 -8.23 6.53 -3.64
N TYR A 68 -7.76 5.41 -3.09
CA TYR A 68 -7.73 4.15 -3.82
C TYR A 68 -9.14 3.68 -4.17
N ALA A 69 -10.10 3.77 -3.24
CA ALA A 69 -11.51 3.46 -3.49
C ALA A 69 -12.21 4.44 -4.45
N ALA A 70 -11.75 5.69 -4.54
CA ALA A 70 -12.31 6.73 -5.40
C ALA A 70 -11.63 6.84 -6.77
N ASP A 71 -10.39 6.33 -6.93
CA ASP A 71 -9.64 6.30 -8.19
C ASP A 71 -9.77 4.96 -8.93
N VAL A 72 -10.33 3.92 -8.27
CA VAL A 72 -11.09 2.86 -8.96
C VAL A 72 -12.39 3.52 -9.44
N GLY A 73 -12.28 4.28 -10.54
CA GLY A 73 -13.37 5.06 -11.09
C GLY A 73 -14.65 4.23 -11.19
N ASP A 74 -15.74 4.78 -10.63
CA ASP A 74 -17.11 4.26 -10.69
C ASP A 74 -17.22 2.73 -10.90
N ALA A 75 -16.69 1.96 -9.96
CA ALA A 75 -17.08 0.55 -9.83
C ALA A 75 -18.44 0.46 -9.10
N ASP A 76 -19.42 1.26 -9.52
CA ASP A 76 -20.78 1.26 -8.95
C ASP A 76 -21.51 -0.08 -9.20
N ASP A 77 -20.97 -0.92 -10.09
CA ASP A 77 -21.50 -2.24 -10.45
C ASP A 77 -20.76 -3.43 -9.78
N ALA A 78 -19.69 -3.19 -9.01
CA ALA A 78 -18.95 -4.28 -8.38
C ALA A 78 -19.70 -4.79 -7.13
N PRO A 79 -19.98 -6.11 -7.03
CA PRO A 79 -20.71 -6.65 -5.90
C PRO A 79 -19.88 -6.57 -4.61
N THR A 80 -20.37 -5.82 -3.62
CA THR A 80 -19.69 -5.65 -2.31
C THR A 80 -20.05 -6.75 -1.30
N THR A 81 -21.02 -7.59 -1.64
CA THR A 81 -21.43 -8.75 -0.83
C THR A 81 -21.48 -10.02 -1.66
N TYR A 82 -21.28 -11.17 -1.01
CA TYR A 82 -21.43 -12.48 -1.65
C TYR A 82 -22.79 -12.63 -2.37
N GLN A 83 -23.87 -12.14 -1.75
CA GLN A 83 -25.20 -12.21 -2.33
C GLN A 83 -25.34 -11.37 -3.60
N GLN A 84 -24.71 -10.19 -3.66
CA GLN A 84 -24.67 -9.39 -4.88
C GLN A 84 -23.81 -10.08 -5.95
N ALA A 85 -22.68 -10.67 -5.58
CA ALA A 85 -21.77 -11.34 -6.52
C ALA A 85 -22.41 -12.56 -7.17
N MET A 86 -23.22 -13.31 -6.42
CA MET A 86 -23.92 -14.48 -6.92
C MET A 86 -25.18 -14.12 -7.75
N LYS A 87 -25.69 -12.90 -7.63
CA LYS A 87 -26.83 -12.40 -8.42
C LYS A 87 -26.39 -11.65 -9.69
N SER A 88 -25.12 -11.31 -9.83
CA SER A 88 -24.62 -10.61 -11.01
C SER A 88 -24.57 -11.54 -12.24
N ASN A 89 -24.61 -10.91 -13.42
CA ASN A 89 -24.31 -11.53 -14.72
C ASN A 89 -22.91 -12.19 -14.77
N GLU A 90 -22.00 -11.74 -13.92
CA GLU A 90 -20.63 -12.27 -13.79
C GLU A 90 -20.51 -13.37 -12.73
N SER A 91 -21.58 -13.77 -12.05
CA SER A 91 -21.58 -14.82 -11.01
C SER A 91 -20.85 -16.10 -11.45
N SER A 92 -20.97 -16.49 -12.71
CA SER A 92 -20.24 -17.65 -13.26
C SER A 92 -18.72 -17.47 -13.27
N GLN A 93 -18.24 -16.24 -13.46
CA GLN A 93 -16.82 -15.89 -13.40
C GLN A 93 -16.34 -15.86 -11.96
N TRP A 94 -17.12 -15.29 -11.03
CA TRP A 94 -16.84 -15.34 -9.59
C TRP A 94 -16.74 -16.78 -9.07
N VAL A 95 -17.69 -17.63 -9.48
CA VAL A 95 -17.66 -19.06 -9.14
C VAL A 95 -16.45 -19.76 -9.76
N LYS A 96 -16.08 -19.44 -11.01
CA LYS A 96 -14.85 -19.97 -11.63
C LYS A 96 -13.59 -19.52 -10.90
N ALA A 97 -13.49 -18.26 -10.51
CA ALA A 97 -12.36 -17.72 -9.77
C ALA A 97 -12.26 -18.39 -8.38
N MET A 98 -13.37 -18.47 -7.64
CA MET A 98 -13.42 -19.12 -6.34
C MET A 98 -13.12 -20.62 -6.42
N ASN A 99 -13.61 -21.32 -7.45
CA ASN A 99 -13.26 -22.72 -7.68
C ASN A 99 -11.79 -22.89 -8.13
N ALA A 100 -11.22 -21.94 -8.87
CA ALA A 100 -9.82 -21.95 -9.22
C ALA A 100 -8.93 -21.72 -7.99
N GLU A 101 -9.31 -20.83 -7.08
CA GLU A 101 -8.67 -20.62 -5.77
C GLU A 101 -8.78 -21.88 -4.91
N LEU A 102 -9.98 -22.44 -4.74
CA LEU A 102 -10.20 -23.69 -4.01
C LEU A 102 -9.41 -24.87 -4.61
N LYS A 103 -9.31 -24.93 -5.94
CA LYS A 103 -8.50 -25.93 -6.65
C LYS A 103 -7.01 -25.68 -6.46
N ALA A 104 -6.54 -24.43 -6.51
CA ALA A 104 -5.15 -24.08 -6.23
C ALA A 104 -4.76 -24.45 -4.78
N HIS A 105 -5.66 -24.23 -3.83
CA HIS A 105 -5.51 -24.72 -2.46
C HIS A 105 -5.48 -26.26 -2.40
N SER A 106 -6.40 -26.94 -3.09
CA SER A 106 -6.43 -28.41 -3.16
C SER A 106 -5.19 -29.02 -3.83
N ASP A 107 -4.60 -28.30 -4.78
CA ASP A 107 -3.41 -28.66 -5.54
C ASP A 107 -2.10 -28.33 -4.79
N ASN A 108 -2.17 -27.85 -3.54
CA ASN A 108 -1.04 -27.57 -2.66
C ASN A 108 0.00 -26.60 -3.25
N TYR A 109 -0.46 -25.43 -3.71
CA TYR A 109 0.46 -24.38 -4.15
C TYR A 109 1.43 -24.03 -3.01
N VAL A 110 2.71 -23.94 -3.35
CA VAL A 110 3.74 -23.45 -2.45
C VAL A 110 3.66 -21.93 -2.47
N THR A 111 3.57 -21.33 -1.29
CA THR A 111 3.59 -19.88 -1.12
C THR A 111 4.84 -19.44 -0.38
N VAL A 112 5.52 -18.44 -0.93
CA VAL A 112 6.70 -17.82 -0.31
C VAL A 112 6.53 -16.32 -0.27
N GLN A 113 7.15 -15.72 0.73
CA GLN A 113 7.25 -14.28 0.83
C GLN A 113 8.62 -13.81 0.36
N LEU A 114 8.63 -12.67 -0.30
CA LEU A 114 9.81 -11.87 -0.62
C LEU A 114 9.55 -10.44 -0.16
N ASP A 115 10.62 -9.75 0.22
CA ASP A 115 10.60 -8.34 0.60
C ASP A 115 11.67 -7.60 -0.20
N ALA A 116 11.28 -6.52 -0.91
CA ALA A 116 12.21 -5.69 -1.64
C ALA A 116 12.94 -4.75 -0.69
N ASP A 117 14.26 -4.91 -0.56
CA ASP A 117 15.04 -4.04 0.31
C ASP A 117 15.06 -2.63 -0.25
N THR A 118 14.62 -1.66 0.56
CA THR A 118 14.54 -0.24 0.19
C THR A 118 13.80 0.00 -1.13
N ALA A 119 12.59 -0.58 -1.27
CA ALA A 119 11.77 -0.57 -2.49
C ALA A 119 11.86 0.72 -3.33
N PHE A 120 11.64 1.89 -2.74
CA PHE A 120 11.65 3.15 -3.49
C PHE A 120 13.03 3.55 -4.04
N LEU A 121 14.12 3.24 -3.32
CA LEU A 121 15.48 3.54 -3.76
C LEU A 121 15.90 2.73 -5.00
N ASN A 122 15.19 1.63 -5.28
CA ASN A 122 15.40 0.87 -6.51
C ASN A 122 14.81 1.56 -7.74
N SER A 123 14.00 2.61 -7.59
CA SER A 123 13.32 3.29 -8.69
C SER A 123 13.91 4.65 -9.04
N ASP A 124 14.03 4.91 -10.33
CA ASP A 124 14.44 6.22 -10.86
C ASP A 124 13.26 7.21 -10.86
N LEU A 125 13.58 8.49 -10.71
CA LEU A 125 12.61 9.56 -10.80
C LEU A 125 12.50 10.11 -12.23
N ASN A 126 11.31 10.05 -12.82
CA ASN A 126 11.05 10.64 -14.15
C ASN A 126 11.05 12.17 -14.13
N LYS A 127 10.69 12.77 -12.99
CA LYS A 127 10.66 14.23 -12.80
C LYS A 127 11.86 14.65 -11.97
N ARG A 128 12.41 15.83 -12.26
CA ARG A 128 13.44 16.42 -11.39
C ARG A 128 12.80 16.84 -10.08
N VAL A 129 13.31 16.31 -8.99
CA VAL A 129 12.89 16.66 -7.63
C VAL A 129 14.11 17.17 -6.90
N TYR A 130 13.94 18.29 -6.23
CA TYR A 130 14.93 18.88 -5.36
C TYR A 130 14.40 18.88 -3.94
N MET A 131 15.30 18.68 -2.98
CA MET A 131 15.02 18.80 -1.56
C MET A 131 16.08 19.68 -0.92
N GLU A 132 15.71 20.29 0.20
CA GLU A 132 16.67 20.98 1.05
C GLU A 132 17.72 19.99 1.57
N VAL A 133 18.92 20.51 1.80
CA VAL A 133 20.00 19.73 2.40
C VAL A 133 19.59 19.38 3.83
N PRO A 134 19.67 18.09 4.25
CA PRO A 134 19.37 17.69 5.62
C PRO A 134 20.14 18.50 6.66
N TYR A 135 19.51 18.77 7.81
CA TYR A 135 20.01 19.69 8.84
C TYR A 135 21.42 19.36 9.38
N ASP A 136 21.81 18.08 9.36
CA ASP A 136 23.13 17.62 9.82
C ASP A 136 24.26 17.78 8.79
N ILE A 137 23.98 18.30 7.58
CA ILE A 137 24.96 18.46 6.52
C ILE A 137 25.25 19.96 6.30
N PRO A 138 26.51 20.42 6.45
CA PRO A 138 26.88 21.80 6.20
C PRO A 138 26.49 22.25 4.80
N ASN A 139 25.79 23.39 4.71
CA ASN A 139 25.28 23.93 3.45
C ASN A 139 25.62 25.41 3.28
N ASP A 140 26.90 25.76 3.47
CA ASP A 140 27.41 27.14 3.43
C ASP A 140 27.18 27.87 2.10
N LYS A 141 26.78 27.13 1.06
CA LYS A 141 26.60 27.62 -0.30
C LYS A 141 25.13 27.63 -0.76
N ASN A 142 24.17 27.48 0.16
CA ASN A 142 22.72 27.40 -0.14
C ASN A 142 22.39 26.46 -1.30
N MET A 143 23.05 25.30 -1.33
CA MET A 143 22.83 24.29 -2.35
C MET A 143 21.55 23.50 -2.06
N MET A 144 20.99 22.90 -3.10
CA MET A 144 19.85 21.99 -3.02
C MET A 144 20.30 20.58 -3.39
N CYS A 145 19.68 19.56 -2.82
CA CYS A 145 19.91 18.17 -3.22
C CYS A 145 18.97 17.78 -4.34
N ARG A 146 19.50 17.33 -5.48
CA ARG A 146 18.71 16.66 -6.50
C ARG A 146 18.57 15.18 -6.15
N LEU A 147 17.33 14.70 -6.19
CA LEU A 147 17.03 13.28 -6.02
C LEU A 147 17.10 12.58 -7.38
N ASP A 148 17.99 11.59 -7.47
CA ASP A 148 18.09 10.72 -8.65
C ASP A 148 17.20 9.47 -8.50
N LYS A 149 16.98 9.02 -7.25
CA LYS A 149 16.12 7.89 -6.89
C LYS A 149 14.93 8.35 -6.08
N ALA A 150 13.84 7.57 -6.11
CA ALA A 150 12.69 7.86 -5.26
C ALA A 150 13.01 7.54 -3.80
N ILE A 151 12.50 8.36 -2.88
CA ILE A 151 12.66 8.20 -1.44
C ILE A 151 11.29 8.20 -0.76
N ASN A 152 11.23 7.69 0.46
CA ASN A 152 10.04 7.76 1.30
C ASN A 152 9.58 9.23 1.45
N GLY A 153 8.27 9.45 1.43
CA GLY A 153 7.66 10.78 1.55
C GLY A 153 7.45 11.52 0.22
N LEU A 154 8.03 11.06 -0.90
CA LEU A 154 7.66 11.59 -2.21
C LEU A 154 6.30 11.04 -2.65
N LYS A 155 5.40 11.92 -3.07
CA LYS A 155 4.07 11.55 -3.61
C LYS A 155 4.15 10.52 -4.74
N GLN A 156 5.21 10.56 -5.54
CA GLN A 156 5.43 9.68 -6.68
C GLN A 156 6.27 8.43 -6.38
N ALA A 157 6.76 8.22 -5.15
CA ALA A 157 7.67 7.12 -4.85
C ALA A 157 7.06 5.74 -5.10
N ALA A 158 5.84 5.51 -4.60
CA ALA A 158 5.12 4.27 -4.80
C ALA A 158 4.87 3.99 -6.29
N SER A 159 4.43 5.00 -7.05
CA SER A 159 4.21 4.87 -8.49
C SER A 159 5.50 4.59 -9.27
N ALA A 160 6.62 5.25 -8.90
CA ALA A 160 7.91 5.01 -9.53
C ALA A 160 8.42 3.58 -9.27
N TRP A 161 8.22 3.09 -8.04
CA TRP A 161 8.54 1.72 -7.66
C TRP A 161 7.68 0.70 -8.40
N HIS A 162 6.35 0.84 -8.36
CA HIS A 162 5.43 -0.06 -9.05
C HIS A 162 5.76 -0.18 -10.54
N LYS A 163 5.98 0.95 -11.23
CA LYS A 163 6.43 0.94 -12.64
C LYS A 163 7.76 0.23 -12.84
N THR A 164 8.67 0.33 -11.88
CA THR A 164 10.00 -0.29 -11.96
C THR A 164 9.92 -1.81 -11.82
N ILE A 165 9.23 -2.30 -10.81
CA ILE A 165 9.06 -3.74 -10.61
C ILE A 165 8.14 -4.37 -11.66
N HIS A 166 7.10 -3.65 -12.10
CA HIS A 166 6.22 -4.08 -13.20
C HIS A 166 7.02 -4.43 -14.46
N ARG A 167 8.00 -3.60 -14.86
CA ARG A 167 8.87 -3.90 -16.01
C ARG A 167 9.62 -5.22 -15.84
N VAL A 168 10.05 -5.54 -14.62
CA VAL A 168 10.72 -6.82 -14.33
C VAL A 168 9.73 -7.96 -14.45
N PHE A 169 8.54 -7.87 -13.85
CA PHE A 169 7.49 -8.89 -13.96
C PHE A 169 7.09 -9.17 -15.42
N VAL A 170 6.86 -8.14 -16.22
CA VAL A 170 6.55 -8.31 -17.65
C VAL A 170 7.72 -8.96 -18.39
N LYS A 171 8.96 -8.55 -18.11
CA LYS A 171 10.16 -9.15 -18.72
C LYS A 171 10.30 -10.64 -18.42
N ILE A 172 9.91 -11.08 -17.21
CA ILE A 172 9.91 -12.49 -16.82
C ILE A 172 8.62 -13.23 -17.21
N GLY A 173 7.75 -12.60 -17.99
CA GLY A 173 6.57 -13.20 -18.63
C GLY A 173 5.29 -13.19 -17.80
N PHE A 174 5.23 -12.39 -16.73
CA PHE A 174 3.98 -12.16 -16.00
C PHE A 174 3.13 -11.08 -16.65
N ARG A 175 1.83 -11.15 -16.42
CA ARG A 175 0.86 -10.13 -16.83
C ARG A 175 0.10 -9.65 -15.60
N SER A 176 -0.11 -8.34 -15.52
CA SER A 176 -0.92 -7.73 -14.48
C SER A 176 -2.39 -8.11 -14.67
N CYS A 177 -3.12 -8.29 -13.57
CA CYS A 177 -4.55 -8.55 -13.57
C CYS A 177 -5.30 -7.24 -13.88
N GLY A 178 -6.29 -7.29 -14.77
CA GLY A 178 -7.05 -6.09 -15.13
C GLY A 178 -7.93 -5.55 -13.99
N ALA A 179 -8.28 -6.38 -13.02
CA ALA A 179 -9.05 -5.98 -11.84
C ALA A 179 -8.16 -5.42 -10.72
N ASP A 180 -6.87 -5.80 -10.67
CA ASP A 180 -5.93 -5.34 -9.64
C ASP A 180 -4.51 -5.33 -10.21
N GLU A 181 -3.94 -4.13 -10.38
CA GLU A 181 -2.62 -3.95 -10.98
C GLU A 181 -1.45 -4.47 -10.11
N CYS A 182 -1.73 -4.82 -8.86
CA CYS A 182 -0.79 -5.40 -7.91
C CYS A 182 -0.79 -6.93 -7.93
N VAL A 183 -1.73 -7.55 -8.64
CA VAL A 183 -1.80 -9.00 -8.84
C VAL A 183 -1.29 -9.36 -10.22
N TYR A 184 -0.36 -10.30 -10.30
CA TYR A 184 0.26 -10.74 -11.54
C TYR A 184 0.06 -12.23 -11.74
N GLY A 185 -0.41 -12.61 -12.92
CA GLY A 185 -0.55 -14.00 -13.34
C GLY A 185 0.45 -14.37 -14.43
N LYS A 186 0.98 -15.59 -14.38
CA LYS A 186 1.72 -16.21 -15.47
C LYS A 186 1.24 -17.64 -15.67
N VAL A 187 0.94 -17.97 -16.92
CA VAL A 187 0.56 -19.33 -17.33
C VAL A 187 1.69 -19.92 -18.16
N LYS A 188 2.23 -21.05 -17.73
CA LYS A 188 3.20 -21.86 -18.48
C LYS A 188 2.54 -23.21 -18.76
N GLU A 189 2.08 -23.40 -19.99
CA GLU A 189 1.24 -24.54 -20.41
C GLU A 189 -0.04 -24.65 -19.58
N VAL A 190 -0.04 -25.51 -18.55
CA VAL A 190 -1.17 -25.77 -17.64
C VAL A 190 -0.85 -25.35 -16.19
N ARG A 191 0.31 -24.73 -15.97
CA ARG A 191 0.78 -24.34 -14.65
C ARG A 191 0.60 -22.84 -14.46
N HIS A 192 0.01 -22.47 -13.34
CA HIS A 192 -0.24 -21.09 -12.98
C HIS A 192 0.76 -20.64 -11.91
N MET A 193 1.22 -19.42 -12.04
CA MET A 193 2.01 -18.72 -11.05
C MET A 193 1.36 -17.37 -10.79
N TYR A 194 1.33 -16.98 -9.53
CA TYR A 194 0.77 -15.72 -9.09
C TYR A 194 1.80 -14.94 -8.26
N ILE A 195 1.82 -13.62 -8.45
CA ILE A 195 2.55 -12.70 -7.60
C ILE A 195 1.57 -11.64 -7.13
N CYS A 196 1.41 -11.50 -5.81
CA CYS A 196 0.73 -10.37 -5.20
C CYS A 196 1.78 -9.43 -4.65
N LEU A 197 1.76 -8.17 -5.08
CA LEU A 197 2.69 -7.12 -4.67
C LEU A 197 1.97 -6.13 -3.76
N TYR A 198 2.53 -5.83 -2.60
CA TYR A 198 2.11 -4.71 -1.77
C TYR A 198 3.34 -3.91 -1.36
N VAL A 199 3.58 -2.81 -2.07
CA VAL A 199 4.76 -1.95 -1.86
C VAL A 199 6.05 -2.79 -1.90
N ASP A 200 6.68 -3.07 -0.77
CA ASP A 200 7.89 -3.87 -0.61
C ASP A 200 7.63 -5.37 -0.41
N ASP A 201 6.50 -5.73 0.18
CA ASP A 201 6.08 -7.11 0.40
C ASP A 201 5.56 -7.78 -0.88
N MET A 202 5.99 -9.02 -1.11
CA MET A 202 5.58 -9.84 -2.24
C MET A 202 5.27 -11.25 -1.82
N ILE A 203 4.23 -11.81 -2.43
CA ILE A 203 3.83 -13.19 -2.21
C ILE A 203 3.76 -13.89 -3.53
N ILE A 204 4.51 -14.97 -3.63
CA ILE A 204 4.60 -15.78 -4.83
C ILE A 204 3.94 -17.11 -4.54
N ALA A 205 2.93 -17.45 -5.35
CA ALA A 205 2.27 -18.74 -5.32
C ALA A 205 2.54 -19.50 -6.62
N ALA A 206 3.00 -20.74 -6.53
CA ALA A 206 3.18 -21.62 -7.68
C ALA A 206 2.97 -23.09 -7.29
N LYS A 207 2.80 -23.94 -8.29
CA LYS A 207 2.62 -25.39 -8.07
C LYS A 207 3.89 -26.08 -7.57
N THR A 208 5.06 -25.61 -8.01
CA THR A 208 6.34 -26.24 -7.65
C THR A 208 7.32 -25.23 -7.05
N SER A 209 8.19 -25.71 -6.16
CA SER A 209 9.28 -24.90 -5.60
C SER A 209 10.27 -24.44 -6.68
N GLY A 210 10.48 -25.21 -7.75
CA GLY A 210 11.35 -24.84 -8.86
C GLY A 210 10.90 -23.56 -9.58
N GLU A 211 9.60 -23.44 -9.85
CA GLU A 211 9.00 -22.25 -10.45
C GLU A 211 9.20 -21.01 -9.56
N ILE A 212 9.04 -21.17 -8.25
CA ILE A 212 9.33 -20.11 -7.28
C ILE A 212 10.80 -19.70 -7.33
N GLN A 213 11.72 -20.65 -7.43
CA GLN A 213 13.16 -20.35 -7.51
C GLN A 213 13.52 -19.59 -8.79
N GLU A 214 12.89 -19.90 -9.92
CA GLU A 214 13.05 -19.13 -11.17
C GLU A 214 12.65 -17.67 -10.98
N VAL A 215 11.49 -17.42 -10.36
CA VAL A 215 11.01 -16.05 -10.08
C VAL A 215 11.92 -15.34 -9.09
N LYS A 216 12.32 -16.03 -8.00
CA LYS A 216 13.25 -15.49 -6.99
C LYS A 216 14.58 -15.08 -7.60
N ALA A 217 15.18 -15.94 -8.42
CA ALA A 217 16.46 -15.67 -9.06
C ALA A 217 16.37 -14.44 -9.96
N ALA A 218 15.29 -14.31 -10.73
CA ALA A 218 15.09 -13.15 -11.59
C ALA A 218 14.91 -11.85 -10.77
N LEU A 219 14.11 -11.88 -9.69
CA LEU A 219 13.93 -10.71 -8.82
C LEU A 219 15.23 -10.32 -8.11
N LYS A 220 15.98 -11.29 -7.59
CA LYS A 220 17.30 -11.07 -6.96
C LYS A 220 18.35 -10.56 -7.93
N SER A 221 18.23 -10.86 -9.22
CA SER A 221 19.12 -10.31 -10.24
C SER A 221 18.82 -8.83 -10.53
N ALA A 222 17.58 -8.39 -10.31
CA ALA A 222 17.14 -7.02 -10.56
C ALA A 222 17.23 -6.12 -9.33
N PHE A 223 16.96 -6.66 -8.15
CA PHE A 223 16.84 -5.93 -6.90
C PHE A 223 17.47 -6.68 -5.73
N LYS A 224 17.82 -5.94 -4.68
CA LYS A 224 18.17 -6.54 -3.41
C LYS A 224 16.90 -7.03 -2.71
N MET A 225 16.79 -8.34 -2.49
CA MET A 225 15.59 -8.98 -1.94
C MET A 225 15.90 -9.70 -0.63
N LYS A 226 15.01 -9.58 0.35
CA LYS A 226 14.98 -10.43 1.55
C LYS A 226 14.00 -11.58 1.35
N GLU A 227 14.30 -12.72 1.98
CA GLU A 227 13.45 -13.92 1.91
C GLU A 227 13.03 -14.37 3.30
N PRO A 228 11.89 -13.90 3.82
CA PRO A 228 11.33 -14.39 5.09
C PRO A 228 11.01 -15.89 5.06
N GLY A 229 10.89 -16.48 3.87
CA GLY A 229 10.65 -17.90 3.66
C GLY A 229 9.20 -18.19 3.28
N LYS A 230 8.58 -19.16 3.95
CA LYS A 230 7.14 -19.45 3.76
C LYS A 230 6.31 -18.25 4.20
N ALA A 231 5.25 -17.95 3.45
CA ALA A 231 4.33 -16.88 3.81
C ALA A 231 3.65 -17.24 5.15
N LYS A 232 3.95 -16.45 6.19
CA LYS A 232 3.33 -16.56 7.52
C LYS A 232 2.52 -15.33 7.87
N PHE A 233 2.85 -14.20 7.27
CA PHE A 233 2.14 -12.93 7.46
C PHE A 233 1.94 -12.27 6.10
N ILE A 234 0.75 -11.74 5.88
CA ILE A 234 0.39 -10.91 4.72
C ILE A 234 -0.22 -9.63 5.29
N LEU A 235 0.41 -8.47 5.09
CA LEU A 235 -0.15 -7.18 5.53
C LEU A 235 -0.52 -7.14 7.02
N GLY A 236 0.31 -7.77 7.87
CA GLY A 236 0.05 -7.87 9.31
C GLY A 236 -0.98 -8.94 9.72
N ILE A 237 -1.55 -9.66 8.75
CA ILE A 237 -2.48 -10.77 9.00
C ILE A 237 -1.69 -12.08 8.98
N GLU A 238 -1.83 -12.90 10.02
CA GLU A 238 -1.17 -14.20 10.08
C GLU A 238 -1.89 -15.22 9.21
N ILE A 239 -1.11 -16.01 8.47
CA ILE A 239 -1.58 -17.07 7.62
C ILE A 239 -0.95 -18.38 8.04
N ASP A 240 -1.81 -19.37 8.22
CA ASP A 240 -1.45 -20.73 8.57
C ASP A 240 -1.98 -21.66 7.47
N HIS A 241 -1.06 -22.30 6.75
CA HIS A 241 -1.38 -23.19 5.65
C HIS A 241 -1.06 -24.62 6.05
N ASP A 242 -2.10 -25.40 6.34
CA ASP A 242 -1.98 -26.83 6.58
C ASP A 242 -2.18 -27.58 5.25
N HIS A 243 -1.06 -27.96 4.64
CA HIS A 243 -1.04 -28.73 3.38
C HIS A 243 -1.56 -30.16 3.52
N SER A 244 -1.55 -30.74 4.72
CA SER A 244 -2.04 -32.09 4.98
C SER A 244 -3.57 -32.07 5.06
N ALA A 245 -4.11 -31.11 5.81
CA ALA A 245 -5.55 -30.89 5.92
C ALA A 245 -6.15 -30.12 4.73
N LYS A 246 -5.30 -29.56 3.84
CA LYS A 246 -5.67 -28.67 2.73
C LYS A 246 -6.49 -27.47 3.21
N THR A 247 -6.06 -26.86 4.31
CA THR A 247 -6.73 -25.68 4.89
C THR A 247 -5.80 -24.48 4.91
N LEU A 248 -6.36 -23.32 4.56
CA LEU A 248 -5.74 -22.02 4.78
C LEU A 248 -6.51 -21.31 5.88
N ARG A 249 -5.83 -20.94 6.96
CA ARG A 249 -6.40 -20.16 8.05
C ARG A 249 -5.78 -18.78 8.07
N ILE A 250 -6.64 -17.79 8.24
CA ILE A 250 -6.26 -16.40 8.41
C ILE A 250 -6.59 -16.04 9.86
N LYS A 251 -5.63 -15.47 10.60
CA LYS A 251 -5.82 -15.09 12.00
C LYS A 251 -5.07 -13.80 12.33
N GLN A 252 -5.59 -13.06 13.30
CA GLN A 252 -4.99 -11.81 13.78
C GLN A 252 -4.66 -11.88 15.28
N THR A 253 -4.35 -13.07 15.79
CA THR A 253 -4.06 -13.31 17.21
C THR A 253 -2.97 -12.36 17.71
N ARG A 254 -1.86 -12.23 16.97
CA ARG A 254 -0.78 -11.32 17.33
C ARG A 254 -1.21 -9.85 17.40
N TYR A 255 -2.04 -9.39 16.47
CA TYR A 255 -2.56 -8.03 16.49
C TYR A 255 -3.43 -7.80 17.73
N ILE A 256 -4.31 -8.76 18.06
CA ILE A 256 -5.13 -8.70 19.28
C ILE A 256 -4.22 -8.64 20.51
N ASP A 257 -3.21 -9.49 20.60
CA ASP A 257 -2.26 -9.50 21.72
C ASP A 257 -1.51 -8.15 21.84
N ASP A 258 -1.06 -7.59 20.73
CA ASP A 258 -0.37 -6.30 20.67
C ASP A 258 -1.29 -5.13 21.12
N VAL A 259 -2.57 -5.15 20.72
CA VAL A 259 -3.59 -4.17 21.15
C VAL A 259 -3.83 -4.30 22.66
N VAL A 260 -4.07 -5.52 23.14
CA VAL A 260 -4.30 -5.80 24.56
C VAL A 260 -3.11 -5.35 25.40
N ALA A 261 -1.87 -5.62 24.94
CA ALA A 261 -0.65 -5.15 25.59
C ALA A 261 -0.53 -3.62 25.58
N ARG A 262 -0.83 -2.95 24.45
CA ARG A 262 -0.75 -1.49 24.32
C ARG A 262 -1.65 -0.76 25.33
N PHE A 263 -2.81 -1.32 25.64
CA PHE A 263 -3.76 -0.75 26.60
C PHE A 263 -3.64 -1.35 28.01
N ASN A 264 -2.60 -2.15 28.29
CA ASN A 264 -2.38 -2.84 29.57
C ASN A 264 -3.60 -3.67 30.02
N GLN A 265 -4.32 -4.30 29.08
CA GLN A 265 -5.53 -5.10 29.33
C GLN A 265 -5.26 -6.61 29.34
N GLN A 266 -4.00 -7.05 29.46
CA GLN A 266 -3.63 -8.48 29.37
C GLN A 266 -4.31 -9.33 30.46
N GLU A 267 -4.52 -8.74 31.63
CA GLU A 267 -5.18 -9.36 32.78
C GLU A 267 -6.65 -8.92 32.92
N ALA A 268 -7.22 -8.28 31.89
CA ALA A 268 -8.60 -7.83 31.93
C ALA A 268 -9.54 -9.04 32.07
N LYS A 269 -10.53 -8.93 32.95
CA LYS A 269 -11.53 -10.00 33.11
C LYS A 269 -12.28 -10.16 31.79
N MET A 270 -12.34 -11.40 31.30
CA MET A 270 -13.14 -11.74 30.14
C MET A 270 -14.61 -11.43 30.44
N VAL A 271 -15.16 -10.44 29.74
CA VAL A 271 -16.59 -10.19 29.70
C VAL A 271 -17.07 -10.72 28.36
N VAL A 272 -18.09 -11.57 28.38
CA VAL A 272 -18.84 -11.88 27.15
C VAL A 272 -19.49 -10.58 26.75
N ASN A 273 -18.94 -9.89 25.75
CA ASN A 273 -19.52 -8.66 25.24
C ASN A 273 -20.34 -8.98 24.00
N PRO A 274 -21.66 -9.27 24.12
CA PRO A 274 -22.55 -9.09 23.00
C PRO A 274 -22.77 -7.58 22.92
N CYS A 275 -21.97 -6.85 22.15
CA CYS A 275 -22.48 -5.56 21.69
C CYS A 275 -23.72 -5.89 20.84
N GLU A 276 -24.89 -5.60 21.39
CA GLU A 276 -26.16 -5.73 20.70
C GLU A 276 -26.10 -4.88 19.42
N ALA A 277 -26.52 -5.45 18.29
CA ALA A 277 -26.63 -4.71 17.05
C ALA A 277 -27.57 -3.50 17.26
N GLY A 278 -27.05 -2.28 17.08
CA GLY A 278 -27.81 -1.04 17.24
C GLY A 278 -27.51 -0.23 18.50
N MET A 279 -26.57 -0.67 19.35
CA MET A 279 -26.18 0.11 20.53
C MET A 279 -25.49 1.43 20.12
N LYS A 280 -26.16 2.57 20.36
CA LYS A 280 -25.60 3.91 20.13
C LYS A 280 -24.71 4.30 21.31
N LEU A 281 -23.41 4.38 21.06
CA LEU A 281 -22.44 4.88 22.04
C LEU A 281 -22.56 6.41 22.12
N THR A 282 -22.80 6.93 23.33
CA THR A 282 -22.75 8.38 23.60
C THR A 282 -21.42 8.74 24.25
N LYS A 283 -20.86 9.87 23.85
CA LYS A 283 -19.60 10.40 24.35
C LYS A 283 -19.75 10.77 25.84
N THR A 284 -18.93 10.18 26.70
CA THR A 284 -18.67 10.66 28.07
C THR A 284 -17.63 11.76 28.05
#